data_AF-A0AAU8JJW8-F1
#
_entry.id   AF-A0AAU8JJW8-F1
#
_cell.length_a   1.000
_cell.length_b   1.000
_cell.length_c   1.000
_cell.angle_alpha   90.00
_cell.angle_beta   90.00
_cell.angle_gamma   90.00
#
_symmetry.space_group_name_H-M   'P 1'
#
loop_
_entity.id
_entity.type
_entity.pdbx_description
1 polymer ?
#
loop_
_entity_poly.entity_id
_entity_poly.type
_entity_poly.pdbx_seq_one_letter_code
_entity_poly.pdbx_strand_id
1 'polypeptide(L)'
;MSAFVESLKKSGHLDQISMTICNVGSRKITSQDDYGSQGWNLFAPNLTIYGFDADADACDAANEDIEQRQINWTEKHIPLALAKTVGEATLYVTKNPMCCSLYPPNESFINRFAGLSDLVKLDFTVEIETTTLDTFCEAEAIQEIDFLQLDIQGAEIQVMEGAGKILDRSILAVQVEVNFSEIYANQPLFGDVDNYLRNQGFTLFDLAGARRPRKDSPIQSTSCAGQLLWGDALYFRDLIREDLDSPLKNPQNILKLAAIADLMNFPDYTVELLQYLTLEYGKNDPNYNFANNIIEVLSQIPELKEQGLASLPIVAKLRDYLKDYKINDF
;
A
#
# COMPACT_ATOMS: atom_id res chain seq x y z
N MET A 1 6.35 12.04 -8.32
CA MET A 1 7.69 11.87 -7.71
C MET A 1 7.55 12.33 -6.28
N SER A 2 7.85 11.47 -5.31
CA SER A 2 7.67 11.69 -3.88
C SER A 2 8.68 12.73 -3.38
N ALA A 3 8.28 14.00 -3.34
CA ALA A 3 9.19 15.09 -3.06
C ALA A 3 9.61 15.15 -1.57
N PHE A 4 8.76 14.69 -0.66
CA PHE A 4 9.05 14.70 0.77
C PHE A 4 9.97 13.56 1.19
N VAL A 5 9.75 12.34 0.72
CA VAL A 5 10.59 11.18 1.08
C VAL A 5 12.05 11.42 0.66
N GLU A 6 12.28 12.02 -0.51
CA GLU A 6 13.63 12.40 -0.95
C GLU A 6 14.26 13.46 -0.03
N SER A 7 13.52 14.50 0.34
CA SER A 7 13.97 15.53 1.29
C SER A 7 14.26 14.95 2.68
N LEU A 8 13.40 14.06 3.18
CA LEU A 8 13.54 13.37 4.46
C LEU A 8 14.77 12.43 4.46
N LYS A 9 15.06 11.78 3.34
CA LYS A 9 16.28 10.96 3.20
C LYS A 9 17.53 11.82 3.24
N LYS A 10 17.56 12.91 2.46
CA LYS A 10 18.69 13.85 2.39
C LYS A 10 19.02 14.49 3.75
N SER A 11 18.00 14.74 4.56
CA SER A 11 18.12 15.30 5.91
C SER A 11 18.40 14.26 7.01
N GLY A 12 18.45 12.96 6.66
CA GLY A 12 18.74 11.88 7.60
C GLY A 12 17.57 11.48 8.50
N HIS A 13 16.37 12.02 8.27
CA HIS A 13 15.18 11.66 9.07
C HIS A 13 14.73 10.22 8.80
N LEU A 14 14.87 9.72 7.56
CA LEU A 14 14.52 8.33 7.26
C LEU A 14 15.46 7.31 7.90
N ASP A 15 16.70 7.70 8.26
CA ASP A 15 17.67 6.79 8.87
C ASP A 15 17.29 6.41 10.32
N GLN A 16 16.32 7.11 10.89
CA GLN A 16 15.82 6.93 12.26
C GLN A 16 14.64 5.95 12.35
N ILE A 17 14.10 5.54 11.20
CA ILE A 17 12.96 4.63 11.12
C ILE A 17 13.32 3.41 10.28
N SER A 18 12.66 2.30 10.61
CA SER A 18 12.59 1.12 9.76
C SER A 18 11.24 1.06 9.07
N MET A 19 11.22 0.60 7.82
CA MET A 19 10.02 0.40 7.05
C MET A 19 9.87 -1.09 6.72
N THR A 20 8.74 -1.69 7.10
CA THR A 20 8.42 -3.08 6.78
C THR A 20 7.18 -3.15 5.89
N ILE A 21 7.31 -3.79 4.74
CA ILE A 21 6.25 -3.97 3.75
C ILE A 21 5.90 -5.45 3.68
N CYS A 22 4.61 -5.74 3.64
CA CYS A 22 4.07 -7.06 3.35
C CYS A 22 3.27 -6.99 2.05
N ASN A 23 3.69 -7.75 1.05
CA ASN A 23 3.03 -7.82 -0.24
C ASN A 23 2.51 -9.25 -0.48
N VAL A 24 1.20 -9.42 -0.61
CA VAL A 24 0.53 -10.70 -0.81
C VAL A 24 -0.03 -10.74 -2.23
N GLY A 25 0.40 -11.74 -3.02
CA GLY A 25 0.29 -11.70 -4.48
C GLY A 25 1.55 -11.13 -5.12
N SER A 26 2.72 -11.54 -4.62
CA SER A 26 3.99 -10.87 -4.90
C SER A 26 4.68 -11.24 -6.22
N ARG A 27 3.99 -11.99 -7.08
CA ARG A 27 4.51 -12.43 -8.38
C ARG A 27 4.97 -11.25 -9.23
N LYS A 28 6.25 -11.23 -9.61
CA LYS A 28 6.82 -10.26 -10.54
C LYS A 28 6.61 -10.70 -11.98
N ILE A 29 5.92 -9.92 -12.80
CA ILE A 29 5.66 -10.24 -14.22
C ILE A 29 6.28 -9.19 -15.14
N THR A 30 6.26 -7.94 -14.69
CA THR A 30 6.81 -6.78 -15.35
C THR A 30 7.77 -6.06 -14.41
N SER A 31 8.55 -5.14 -14.96
CA SER A 31 9.39 -4.25 -14.12
C SER A 31 8.56 -3.31 -13.22
N GLN A 32 7.26 -3.17 -13.48
CA GLN A 32 6.37 -2.38 -12.61
C GLN A 32 6.05 -3.12 -11.31
N ASP A 33 6.22 -4.45 -11.30
CA ASP A 33 6.00 -5.31 -10.12
C ASP A 33 7.27 -5.41 -9.25
N ASP A 34 8.31 -4.61 -9.54
CA ASP A 34 9.49 -4.52 -8.67
C ASP A 34 9.22 -3.50 -7.55
N TYR A 35 8.56 -3.97 -6.49
CA TYR A 35 8.13 -3.16 -5.35
C TYR A 35 9.27 -2.37 -4.70
N GLY A 36 10.48 -2.93 -4.61
CA GLY A 36 11.64 -2.22 -4.08
C GLY A 36 12.03 -0.98 -4.90
N SER A 37 11.69 -0.93 -6.19
CA SER A 37 12.08 0.14 -7.12
C SER A 37 11.11 1.33 -7.18
N GLN A 38 9.95 1.26 -6.51
CA GLN A 38 8.92 2.30 -6.54
C GLN A 38 9.14 3.40 -5.48
N GLY A 39 10.40 3.76 -5.23
CA GLY A 39 10.79 4.76 -4.22
C GLY A 39 10.99 4.19 -2.81
N TRP A 40 10.51 2.97 -2.53
CA TRP A 40 10.74 2.29 -1.25
C TRP A 40 12.22 2.07 -0.95
N ASN A 41 13.07 1.89 -1.96
CA ASN A 41 14.52 1.82 -1.82
C ASN A 41 15.15 3.04 -1.12
N LEU A 42 14.46 4.18 -1.02
CA LEU A 42 14.92 5.35 -0.24
C LEU A 42 15.05 5.05 1.26
N PHE A 43 14.36 4.04 1.78
CA PHE A 43 14.47 3.58 3.17
C PHE A 43 15.67 2.67 3.42
N ALA A 44 16.39 2.24 2.36
CA ALA A 44 17.57 1.39 2.53
C ALA A 44 18.65 2.08 3.41
N PRO A 45 19.34 1.34 4.30
CA PRO A 45 19.24 -0.11 4.48
C PRO A 45 18.12 -0.58 5.42
N ASN A 46 17.37 0.33 6.04
CA ASN A 46 16.33 0.06 7.03
C ASN A 46 14.97 -0.34 6.40
N LEU A 47 15.00 -1.00 5.24
CA LEU A 47 13.83 -1.49 4.53
C LEU A 47 13.77 -3.01 4.62
N THR A 48 12.61 -3.54 4.95
CA THR A 48 12.31 -4.98 4.88
C THR A 48 11.05 -5.20 4.06
N ILE A 49 11.10 -6.11 3.09
CA ILE A 49 9.96 -6.47 2.24
C ILE A 49 9.75 -7.99 2.32
N TYR A 50 8.55 -8.40 2.73
CA TYR A 50 8.08 -9.77 2.67
C TYR A 50 7.06 -9.91 1.53
N GLY A 51 7.42 -10.67 0.50
CA GLY A 51 6.53 -11.07 -0.57
C GLY A 51 5.95 -12.46 -0.31
N PHE A 52 4.65 -12.65 -0.56
CA PHE A 52 3.98 -13.95 -0.49
C PHE A 52 3.33 -14.27 -1.82
N ASP A 53 3.49 -15.50 -2.29
CA ASP A 53 2.75 -16.03 -3.44
C ASP A 53 2.53 -17.54 -3.25
N ALA A 54 1.49 -18.08 -3.88
CA ALA A 54 1.26 -19.53 -3.87
C ALA A 54 2.17 -20.26 -4.88
N ASP A 55 2.72 -19.53 -5.86
CA ASP A 55 3.60 -20.08 -6.89
C ASP A 55 5.06 -20.08 -6.42
N ALA A 56 5.58 -21.28 -6.14
CA ALA A 56 6.94 -21.46 -5.66
C ALA A 56 7.99 -21.06 -6.70
N ASP A 57 7.78 -21.39 -7.98
CA ASP A 57 8.71 -21.05 -9.04
C ASP A 57 8.80 -19.53 -9.21
N ALA A 58 7.67 -18.81 -9.05
CA ALA A 58 7.66 -17.35 -9.08
C ALA A 58 8.42 -16.73 -7.89
N CYS A 59 8.27 -17.29 -6.68
CA CYS A 59 9.01 -16.82 -5.51
C CYS A 59 10.51 -17.05 -5.66
N ASP A 60 10.91 -18.24 -6.14
CA ASP A 60 12.32 -18.59 -6.35
C ASP A 60 12.96 -17.67 -7.39
N ALA A 61 12.29 -17.45 -8.53
CA ALA A 61 12.75 -16.53 -9.56
C ALA A 61 12.92 -15.08 -9.04
N ALA A 62 11.98 -14.60 -8.20
CA ALA A 62 12.08 -13.27 -7.60
C ALA A 62 13.28 -13.18 -6.63
N ASN A 63 13.51 -14.20 -5.81
CA ASN A 63 14.65 -14.26 -4.89
C ASN A 63 15.99 -14.33 -5.63
N GLU A 64 16.09 -15.11 -6.71
CA GLU A 64 17.29 -15.18 -7.55
C GLU A 64 17.63 -13.82 -8.19
N ASP A 65 16.63 -13.09 -8.69
CA ASP A 65 16.82 -11.74 -9.22
C ASP A 65 17.30 -10.75 -8.14
N ILE A 66 16.72 -10.81 -6.94
CA ILE A 66 17.13 -9.98 -5.80
C ILE A 66 18.60 -10.22 -5.45
N GLU A 67 19.03 -11.48 -5.39
CA GLU A 67 20.43 -11.84 -5.10
C GLU A 67 21.39 -11.28 -6.17
N GLN A 68 20.99 -11.32 -7.45
CA GLN A 68 21.78 -10.79 -8.56
C GLN A 68 21.91 -9.26 -8.53
N ARG A 69 20.87 -8.55 -8.08
CA ARG A 69 20.87 -7.07 -7.98
C ARG A 69 21.77 -6.53 -6.88
N GLN A 70 22.19 -7.37 -5.92
CA GLN A 70 23.01 -6.97 -4.78
C GLN A 70 22.40 -5.76 -4.02
N ILE A 71 21.10 -5.86 -3.74
CA ILE A 71 20.35 -4.82 -3.03
C ILE A 71 20.96 -4.54 -1.65
N ASN A 72 20.77 -3.32 -1.15
CA ASN A 72 21.25 -2.90 0.17
C ASN A 72 20.13 -2.82 1.23
N TRP A 73 19.01 -3.50 1.01
CA TRP A 73 17.92 -3.72 1.96
C TRP A 73 17.59 -5.21 2.08
N THR A 74 16.60 -5.56 2.91
CA THR A 74 16.14 -6.95 3.07
C THR A 74 14.86 -7.17 2.25
N GLU A 75 14.86 -8.12 1.33
CA GLU A 75 13.66 -8.51 0.55
C GLU A 75 13.65 -10.03 0.38
N LYS A 76 12.50 -10.65 0.60
CA LYS A 76 12.31 -12.10 0.45
C LYS A 76 10.91 -12.42 -0.02
N HIS A 77 10.79 -13.26 -1.05
CA HIS A 77 9.54 -13.84 -1.52
C HIS A 77 9.39 -15.26 -0.98
N ILE A 78 8.20 -15.58 -0.47
CA ILE A 78 7.94 -16.78 0.32
C ILE A 78 6.77 -17.53 -0.31
N PRO A 79 6.93 -18.82 -0.67
CA PRO A 79 5.91 -19.61 -1.35
C PRO A 79 4.84 -20.12 -0.37
N LEU A 80 4.07 -19.19 0.20
CA LEU A 80 2.99 -19.46 1.15
C LEU A 80 1.74 -18.71 0.73
N ALA A 81 0.62 -19.44 0.65
CA ALA A 81 -0.69 -18.82 0.52
C ALA A 81 -1.19 -18.35 1.89
N LEU A 82 -1.42 -17.05 2.01
CA LEU A 82 -2.04 -16.48 3.19
C LEU A 82 -3.57 -16.55 3.07
N ALA A 83 -4.24 -16.88 4.17
CA ALA A 83 -5.69 -16.99 4.25
C ALA A 83 -6.18 -16.69 5.67
N LYS A 84 -7.48 -16.93 5.92
CA LYS A 84 -8.14 -16.72 7.22
C LYS A 84 -7.65 -17.67 8.30
N THR A 85 -7.32 -18.91 7.94
CA THR A 85 -6.97 -19.99 8.88
C THR A 85 -5.81 -20.81 8.34
N VAL A 86 -5.06 -21.46 9.23
CA VAL A 86 -4.09 -22.49 8.85
C VAL A 86 -4.84 -23.74 8.39
N GLY A 87 -4.46 -24.32 7.25
CA GLY A 87 -5.09 -25.52 6.72
C GLY A 87 -4.83 -25.73 5.23
N GLU A 88 -5.80 -26.29 4.54
CA GLU A 88 -5.75 -26.53 3.09
C GLU A 88 -6.86 -25.70 2.40
N ALA A 89 -6.59 -25.26 1.18
CA ALA A 89 -7.58 -24.63 0.32
C ALA A 89 -7.39 -25.05 -1.15
N THR A 90 -8.48 -25.07 -1.91
CA THR A 90 -8.41 -25.24 -3.36
C THR A 90 -8.02 -23.92 -4.02
N LEU A 91 -6.90 -23.92 -4.74
CA LEU A 91 -6.54 -22.85 -5.67
C LEU A 91 -7.12 -23.15 -7.05
N TYR A 92 -7.89 -22.21 -7.58
CA TYR A 92 -8.42 -22.25 -8.94
C TYR A 92 -7.44 -21.56 -9.87
N VAL A 93 -6.62 -22.36 -10.55
CA VAL A 93 -5.59 -21.87 -11.47
C VAL A 93 -6.23 -21.56 -12.81
N THR A 94 -6.14 -20.31 -13.22
CA THR A 94 -6.67 -19.82 -14.49
C THR A 94 -5.61 -19.80 -15.58
N LYS A 95 -6.03 -19.73 -16.84
CA LYS A 95 -5.13 -19.63 -17.99
C LYS A 95 -4.16 -18.46 -17.92
N ASN A 96 -4.58 -17.35 -17.32
CA ASN A 96 -3.67 -16.30 -16.92
C ASN A 96 -3.29 -16.50 -15.44
N PRO A 97 -2.02 -16.73 -15.10
CA PRO A 97 -1.60 -16.92 -13.71
C PRO A 97 -1.87 -15.72 -12.79
N MET A 98 -2.08 -14.51 -13.34
CA MET A 98 -2.49 -13.33 -12.57
C MET A 98 -3.92 -13.39 -12.05
N CYS A 99 -4.73 -14.33 -12.55
CA CYS A 99 -6.15 -14.41 -12.23
C CYS A 99 -6.50 -15.64 -11.37
N CYS A 100 -5.48 -16.26 -10.77
CA CYS A 100 -5.67 -17.38 -9.84
C CYS A 100 -6.34 -16.89 -8.56
N SER A 101 -7.28 -17.67 -8.03
CA SER A 101 -8.04 -17.27 -6.83
C SER A 101 -8.38 -18.49 -5.97
N LEU A 102 -8.64 -18.25 -4.69
CA LEU A 102 -9.25 -19.24 -3.79
C LEU A 102 -10.77 -19.39 -4.05
N TYR A 103 -11.34 -18.60 -4.95
CA TYR A 103 -12.72 -18.70 -5.40
C TYR A 103 -12.79 -19.19 -6.85
N PRO A 104 -13.78 -20.02 -7.19
CA PRO A 104 -13.94 -20.49 -8.57
C PRO A 104 -14.37 -19.34 -9.50
N PRO A 105 -13.85 -19.26 -10.75
CA PRO A 105 -14.31 -18.28 -11.72
C PRO A 105 -15.83 -18.34 -11.95
N ASN A 106 -16.51 -17.20 -11.96
CA ASN A 106 -17.94 -17.11 -12.25
C ASN A 106 -18.16 -17.08 -13.78
N GLU A 107 -18.01 -18.23 -14.43
CA GLU A 107 -18.07 -18.37 -15.90
C GLU A 107 -19.28 -17.68 -16.52
N SER A 108 -20.45 -17.84 -15.89
CA SER A 108 -21.71 -17.25 -16.38
C SER A 108 -21.66 -15.72 -16.44
N PHE A 109 -20.96 -15.09 -15.50
CA PHE A 109 -20.80 -13.65 -15.41
C PHE A 109 -19.67 -13.15 -16.32
N ILE A 110 -18.47 -13.76 -16.22
CA ILE A 110 -17.28 -13.32 -16.96
C ILE A 110 -17.44 -13.45 -18.48
N ASN A 111 -18.21 -14.44 -18.96
CA ASN A 111 -18.49 -14.66 -20.39
C ASN A 111 -19.22 -13.49 -21.06
N ARG A 112 -19.80 -12.57 -20.26
CA ARG A 112 -20.53 -11.39 -20.76
C ARG A 112 -19.61 -10.25 -21.18
N PHE A 113 -18.32 -10.29 -20.88
CA PHE A 113 -17.39 -9.18 -21.06
C PHE A 113 -16.30 -9.48 -22.09
N ALA A 114 -15.92 -8.45 -22.86
CA ALA A 114 -14.90 -8.57 -23.89
C ALA A 114 -13.53 -8.88 -23.25
N GLY A 115 -12.86 -9.95 -23.71
CA GLY A 115 -11.53 -10.37 -23.28
C GLY A 115 -11.43 -10.94 -21.85
N LEU A 116 -12.44 -10.74 -20.99
CA LEU A 116 -12.38 -11.19 -19.60
C LEU A 116 -12.37 -12.72 -19.50
N SER A 117 -13.28 -13.39 -20.20
CA SER A 117 -13.37 -14.86 -20.20
C SER A 117 -12.05 -15.55 -20.53
N ASP A 118 -11.28 -15.02 -21.48
CA ASP A 118 -10.00 -15.62 -21.86
C ASP A 118 -8.91 -15.48 -20.76
N LEU A 119 -9.01 -14.44 -19.92
CA LEU A 119 -8.09 -14.19 -18.81
C LEU A 119 -8.41 -15.08 -17.60
N VAL A 120 -9.67 -15.10 -17.16
CA VAL A 120 -10.13 -15.80 -15.94
C VAL A 120 -10.63 -17.23 -16.20
N LYS A 121 -10.45 -17.77 -17.40
CA LYS A 121 -10.83 -19.15 -17.71
C LYS A 121 -10.05 -20.11 -16.83
N LEU A 122 -10.77 -20.98 -16.11
CA LEU A 122 -10.17 -22.07 -15.34
C LEU A 122 -9.33 -22.98 -16.25
N ASP A 123 -8.12 -23.29 -15.80
CA ASP A 123 -7.24 -24.29 -16.43
C ASP A 123 -7.27 -25.59 -15.64
N PHE A 124 -6.95 -25.52 -14.33
CA PHE A 124 -7.02 -26.65 -13.41
C PHE A 124 -7.20 -26.17 -11.95
N THR A 125 -7.40 -27.12 -11.03
CA THR A 125 -7.44 -26.86 -9.58
C THR A 125 -6.30 -27.60 -8.90
N VAL A 126 -5.76 -27.03 -7.83
CA VAL A 126 -4.74 -27.67 -6.99
C VAL A 126 -5.04 -27.40 -5.52
N GLU A 127 -4.86 -28.39 -4.66
CA GLU A 127 -4.92 -28.20 -3.21
C GLU A 127 -3.59 -27.61 -2.74
N ILE A 128 -3.66 -26.53 -1.97
CA ILE A 128 -2.49 -25.84 -1.42
C ILE A 128 -2.61 -25.71 0.09
N GLU A 129 -1.46 -25.71 0.76
CA GLU A 129 -1.40 -25.35 2.17
C GLU A 129 -1.58 -23.83 2.33
N THR A 130 -2.28 -23.46 3.39
CA THR A 130 -2.54 -22.07 3.76
C THR A 130 -2.11 -21.82 5.19
N THR A 131 -1.67 -20.59 5.45
CA THR A 131 -1.39 -20.09 6.80
C THR A 131 -2.01 -18.72 6.99
N THR A 132 -1.93 -18.18 8.21
CA THR A 132 -2.37 -16.80 8.49
C THR A 132 -1.15 -15.88 8.57
N LEU A 133 -1.34 -14.60 8.26
CA LEU A 133 -0.26 -13.61 8.41
C LEU A 133 0.19 -13.51 9.87
N ASP A 134 -0.75 -13.60 10.83
CA ASP A 134 -0.42 -13.61 12.25
C ASP A 134 0.44 -14.83 12.64
N THR A 135 0.11 -16.03 12.15
CA THR A 135 0.91 -17.25 12.39
C THR A 135 2.33 -17.08 11.84
N PHE A 136 2.46 -16.55 10.62
CA PHE A 136 3.76 -16.30 10.01
C PHE A 136 4.57 -15.28 10.82
N CYS A 137 3.96 -14.15 11.18
CA CYS A 137 4.63 -13.12 11.99
C CYS A 137 5.08 -13.65 13.35
N GLU A 138 4.28 -14.50 13.99
CA GLU A 138 4.65 -15.14 15.27
C GLU A 138 5.85 -16.08 15.10
N ALA A 139 5.86 -16.91 14.07
CA ALA A 139 6.93 -17.86 13.78
C ALA A 139 8.26 -17.17 13.45
N GLU A 140 8.22 -16.09 12.67
CA GLU A 140 9.39 -15.30 12.26
C GLU A 140 9.75 -14.17 13.23
N ALA A 141 9.05 -14.08 14.38
CA ALA A 141 9.20 -13.04 15.39
C ALA A 141 9.04 -11.59 14.84
N ILE A 142 8.27 -11.42 13.77
CA ILE A 142 7.96 -10.12 13.16
C ILE A 142 6.97 -9.37 14.06
N GLN A 143 7.40 -8.19 14.51
CA GLN A 143 6.59 -7.35 15.41
C GLN A 143 5.81 -6.26 14.66
N GLU A 144 6.34 -5.79 13.54
CA GLU A 144 5.80 -4.65 12.81
C GLU A 144 5.73 -4.93 11.31
N ILE A 145 4.60 -4.55 10.72
CA ILE A 145 4.38 -4.35 9.29
C ILE A 145 3.73 -2.97 9.20
N ASP A 146 4.32 -2.09 8.39
CA ASP A 146 3.89 -0.70 8.25
C ASP A 146 2.91 -0.52 7.08
N PHE A 147 3.16 -1.23 5.98
CA PHE A 147 2.35 -1.20 4.77
C PHE A 147 1.98 -2.62 4.32
N LEU A 148 0.68 -2.85 4.08
CA LEU A 148 0.16 -4.11 3.57
C LEU A 148 -0.43 -3.90 2.17
N GLN A 149 0.08 -4.67 1.21
CA GLN A 149 -0.43 -4.73 -0.15
C GLN A 149 -1.04 -6.11 -0.40
N LEU A 150 -2.24 -6.14 -0.98
CA LEU A 150 -2.99 -7.36 -1.28
C LEU A 150 -3.51 -7.31 -2.73
N ASP A 151 -3.07 -8.25 -3.56
CA ASP A 151 -3.60 -8.51 -4.90
C ASP A 151 -3.65 -10.02 -5.13
N ILE A 152 -4.74 -10.66 -4.70
CA ILE A 152 -4.92 -12.12 -4.72
C ILE A 152 -6.31 -12.52 -5.24
N GLN A 153 -6.89 -11.65 -6.07
CA GLN A 153 -8.06 -11.92 -6.89
C GLN A 153 -9.28 -12.40 -6.09
N GLY A 154 -9.62 -11.70 -5.02
CA GLY A 154 -10.87 -11.84 -4.25
C GLY A 154 -10.73 -12.41 -2.84
N ALA A 155 -9.56 -12.93 -2.47
CA ALA A 155 -9.30 -13.48 -1.14
C ALA A 155 -8.72 -12.47 -0.13
N GLU A 156 -8.68 -11.18 -0.48
CA GLU A 156 -8.01 -10.13 0.29
C GLU A 156 -8.55 -10.03 1.73
N ILE A 157 -9.89 -10.07 1.89
CA ILE A 157 -10.50 -10.02 3.22
C ILE A 157 -10.13 -11.25 4.06
N GLN A 158 -9.94 -12.43 3.47
CA GLN A 158 -9.54 -13.62 4.22
C GLN A 158 -8.14 -13.44 4.81
N VAL A 159 -7.21 -12.90 4.02
CA VAL A 159 -5.87 -12.57 4.52
C VAL A 159 -5.94 -11.56 5.64
N MET A 160 -6.75 -10.51 5.50
CA MET A 160 -6.89 -9.50 6.54
C MET A 160 -7.55 -10.05 7.82
N GLU A 161 -8.48 -11.00 7.71
CA GLU A 161 -9.05 -11.72 8.86
C GLU A 161 -8.00 -12.61 9.55
N GLY A 162 -7.09 -13.22 8.78
CA GLY A 162 -5.91 -13.93 9.30
C GLY A 162 -4.76 -13.03 9.76
N ALA A 163 -4.90 -11.72 9.61
CA ALA A 163 -3.92 -10.71 10.00
C ALA A 163 -4.41 -9.83 11.16
N GLY A 164 -5.49 -10.22 11.85
CA GLY A 164 -6.18 -9.36 12.80
C GLY A 164 -5.27 -8.75 13.87
N LYS A 165 -4.30 -9.51 14.42
CA LYS A 165 -3.37 -9.00 15.44
C LYS A 165 -2.36 -8.03 14.85
N ILE A 166 -1.69 -8.39 13.73
CA ILE A 166 -0.69 -7.52 13.11
C ILE A 166 -1.33 -6.24 12.54
N LEU A 167 -2.53 -6.35 11.99
CA LEU A 167 -3.30 -5.25 11.42
C LEU A 167 -3.73 -4.24 12.47
N ASP A 168 -4.17 -4.69 13.65
CA ASP A 168 -4.50 -3.82 14.77
C ASP A 168 -3.25 -3.17 15.39
N ARG A 169 -2.15 -3.92 15.53
CA ARG A 169 -0.98 -3.47 16.30
C ARG A 169 0.03 -2.61 15.54
N SER A 170 0.14 -2.71 14.21
CA SER A 170 1.21 -2.02 13.47
C SER A 170 0.84 -1.43 12.12
N ILE A 171 -0.05 -2.07 11.33
CA ILE A 171 -0.28 -1.67 9.93
C ILE A 171 -0.87 -0.26 9.86
N LEU A 172 -0.20 0.63 9.13
CA LEU A 172 -0.54 2.05 9.03
C LEU A 172 -1.33 2.39 7.77
N ALA A 173 -1.10 1.63 6.70
CA ALA A 173 -1.79 1.78 5.43
C ALA A 173 -1.96 0.43 4.72
N VAL A 174 -3.04 0.33 3.94
CA VAL A 174 -3.41 -0.86 3.19
C VAL A 174 -3.73 -0.47 1.74
N GLN A 175 -3.07 -1.11 0.79
CA GLN A 175 -3.47 -1.12 -0.61
C GLN A 175 -4.06 -2.48 -0.93
N VAL A 176 -5.24 -2.52 -1.52
CA VAL A 176 -6.01 -3.76 -1.68
C VAL A 176 -6.77 -3.77 -3.00
N GLU A 177 -6.64 -4.85 -3.77
CA GLU A 177 -7.53 -5.10 -4.91
C GLU A 177 -8.95 -5.37 -4.39
N VAL A 178 -9.94 -4.71 -4.99
CA VAL A 178 -11.35 -4.84 -4.63
C VAL A 178 -12.19 -5.15 -5.85
N ASN A 179 -13.18 -6.02 -5.67
CA ASN A 179 -14.09 -6.42 -6.72
C ASN A 179 -15.46 -5.76 -6.53
N PHE A 180 -16.00 -5.15 -7.58
CA PHE A 180 -17.34 -4.54 -7.60
C PHE A 180 -18.40 -5.46 -8.19
N SER A 181 -17.98 -6.61 -8.70
CA SER A 181 -18.84 -7.64 -9.27
C SER A 181 -18.18 -9.00 -9.06
N GLU A 182 -18.99 -10.05 -8.97
CA GLU A 182 -18.51 -11.42 -8.75
C GLU A 182 -17.83 -12.00 -10.01
N ILE A 183 -16.57 -11.63 -10.23
CA ILE A 183 -15.70 -12.24 -11.25
C ILE A 183 -15.45 -13.72 -10.88
N TYR A 184 -15.31 -13.99 -9.60
CA TYR A 184 -15.28 -15.28 -8.93
C TYR A 184 -16.56 -15.48 -8.11
N ALA A 185 -17.06 -16.71 -8.03
CA ALA A 185 -18.35 -16.99 -7.41
C ALA A 185 -18.27 -16.91 -5.88
N ASN A 186 -19.23 -16.20 -5.26
CA ASN A 186 -19.31 -15.98 -3.81
C ASN A 186 -18.11 -15.22 -3.22
N GLN A 187 -17.33 -14.53 -4.05
CA GLN A 187 -16.25 -13.70 -3.53
C GLN A 187 -16.80 -12.48 -2.77
N PRO A 188 -16.10 -12.00 -1.75
CA PRO A 188 -16.32 -10.69 -1.15
C PRO A 188 -16.24 -9.58 -2.20
N LEU A 189 -17.08 -8.57 -2.05
CA LEU A 189 -17.08 -7.37 -2.88
C LEU A 189 -16.52 -6.17 -2.11
N PHE A 190 -16.29 -5.07 -2.82
CA PHE A 190 -15.79 -3.80 -2.26
C PHE A 190 -16.54 -3.39 -0.99
N GLY A 191 -17.86 -3.56 -0.94
CA GLY A 191 -18.65 -3.23 0.25
C GLY A 191 -18.27 -4.05 1.48
N ASP A 192 -17.90 -5.32 1.31
CA ASP A 192 -17.44 -6.18 2.41
C ASP A 192 -16.05 -5.75 2.88
N VAL A 193 -15.14 -5.46 1.93
CA VAL A 193 -13.77 -5.02 2.19
C VAL A 193 -13.73 -3.64 2.87
N ASP A 194 -14.47 -2.65 2.36
CA ASP A 194 -14.55 -1.31 2.92
C ASP A 194 -15.14 -1.34 4.33
N ASN A 195 -16.22 -2.10 4.55
CA ASN A 195 -16.79 -2.28 5.88
C ASN A 195 -15.78 -2.89 6.85
N TYR A 196 -15.04 -3.92 6.43
CA TYR A 196 -14.00 -4.53 7.26
C TYR A 196 -12.92 -3.50 7.65
N LEU A 197 -12.31 -2.83 6.67
CA LEU A 197 -11.21 -1.89 6.91
C LEU A 197 -11.63 -0.68 7.76
N ARG A 198 -12.83 -0.14 7.53
CA ARG A 198 -13.39 0.94 8.37
C ARG A 198 -13.58 0.50 9.83
N ASN A 199 -14.07 -0.72 10.04
CA ASN A 199 -14.20 -1.29 11.39
C ASN A 199 -12.84 -1.50 12.07
N GLN A 200 -11.75 -1.62 11.31
CA GLN A 200 -10.38 -1.70 11.81
C GLN A 200 -9.73 -0.31 11.98
N GLY A 201 -10.46 0.78 11.76
CA GLY A 201 -9.98 2.15 11.97
C GLY A 201 -9.21 2.75 10.79
N PHE A 202 -9.38 2.19 9.59
CA PHE A 202 -8.83 2.77 8.36
C PHE A 202 -9.84 3.69 7.67
N THR A 203 -9.33 4.63 6.88
CA THR A 203 -10.11 5.53 6.03
C THR A 203 -9.71 5.33 4.57
N LEU A 204 -10.70 5.21 3.70
CA LEU A 204 -10.50 5.15 2.25
C LEU A 204 -10.02 6.51 1.72
N PHE A 205 -8.87 6.53 1.03
CA PHE A 205 -8.28 7.71 0.41
C PHE A 205 -8.38 7.70 -1.11
N ASP A 206 -8.26 6.53 -1.74
CA ASP A 206 -8.36 6.41 -3.19
C ASP A 206 -9.08 5.12 -3.62
N LEU A 207 -9.70 5.19 -4.79
CA LEU A 207 -10.40 4.08 -5.42
C LEU A 207 -10.29 4.17 -6.94
N ALA A 208 -9.32 3.45 -7.51
CA ALA A 208 -9.08 3.39 -8.94
C ALA A 208 -9.83 2.20 -9.55
N GLY A 209 -10.91 2.47 -10.30
CA GLY A 209 -11.78 1.44 -10.85
C GLY A 209 -11.46 1.01 -12.29
N ALA A 210 -11.36 -0.29 -12.53
CA ALA A 210 -11.24 -0.89 -13.85
C ALA A 210 -12.60 -1.29 -14.44
N ARG A 211 -12.81 -0.96 -15.72
CA ARG A 211 -14.08 -1.20 -16.43
C ARG A 211 -13.89 -2.09 -17.63
N ARG A 212 -14.91 -2.91 -17.93
CA ARG A 212 -14.98 -3.70 -19.17
C ARG A 212 -16.30 -3.52 -19.92
N PRO A 213 -16.27 -3.46 -21.27
CA PRO A 213 -17.46 -3.46 -22.08
C PRO A 213 -18.05 -4.87 -22.21
N ARG A 214 -19.31 -4.95 -22.66
CA ARG A 214 -19.97 -6.21 -22.99
C ARG A 214 -19.35 -6.82 -24.25
N LYS A 215 -19.15 -8.13 -24.27
CA LYS A 215 -18.50 -8.87 -25.36
C LYS A 215 -19.21 -8.69 -26.71
N ASP A 216 -20.55 -8.77 -26.71
CA ASP A 216 -21.34 -8.78 -27.94
C ASP A 216 -21.96 -7.42 -28.29
N SER A 217 -21.62 -6.35 -27.56
CA SER A 217 -22.21 -5.04 -27.81
C SER A 217 -21.63 -4.43 -29.10
N PRO A 218 -22.47 -4.05 -30.08
CA PRO A 218 -22.01 -3.38 -31.30
C PRO A 218 -21.72 -1.88 -31.07
N ILE A 219 -21.98 -1.38 -29.85
CA ILE A 219 -21.79 0.02 -29.46
C ILE A 219 -20.98 0.10 -28.17
N GLN A 220 -20.17 1.15 -28.04
CA GLN A 220 -19.44 1.48 -26.83
C GLN A 220 -19.55 2.98 -26.57
N SER A 221 -19.75 3.37 -25.31
CA SER A 221 -19.80 4.78 -24.93
C SER A 221 -18.42 5.42 -25.06
N THR A 222 -18.37 6.63 -25.60
CA THR A 222 -17.15 7.46 -25.63
C THR A 222 -16.83 8.10 -24.29
N SER A 223 -17.78 8.08 -23.34
CA SER A 223 -17.64 8.66 -22.00
C SER A 223 -17.54 7.63 -20.89
N CYS A 224 -17.83 6.35 -21.17
CA CYS A 224 -17.78 5.29 -20.17
C CYS A 224 -17.30 3.97 -20.79
N ALA A 225 -16.19 3.44 -20.29
CA ALA A 225 -15.55 2.23 -20.79
C ALA A 225 -16.30 0.91 -20.48
N GLY A 226 -17.48 0.99 -19.85
CA GLY A 226 -18.34 -0.15 -19.55
C GLY A 226 -18.66 -0.30 -18.06
N GLN A 227 -18.94 -1.54 -17.64
CA GLN A 227 -19.26 -1.84 -16.24
C GLN A 227 -17.96 -1.82 -15.42
N LEU A 228 -18.02 -1.24 -14.22
CA LEU A 228 -16.97 -1.32 -13.20
C LEU A 228 -16.93 -2.75 -12.64
N LEU A 229 -15.76 -3.39 -12.66
CA LEU A 229 -15.61 -4.80 -12.31
C LEU A 229 -14.69 -5.02 -11.11
N TRP A 230 -13.50 -4.46 -11.15
CA TRP A 230 -12.54 -4.49 -10.05
C TRP A 230 -11.82 -3.14 -9.96
N GLY A 231 -10.89 -2.99 -9.03
CA GLY A 231 -10.06 -1.82 -8.88
C GLY A 231 -9.14 -1.92 -7.69
N ASP A 232 -8.36 -0.87 -7.48
CA ASP A 232 -7.43 -0.75 -6.38
C ASP A 232 -7.96 0.28 -5.38
N ALA A 233 -7.99 -0.08 -4.11
CA ALA A 233 -8.37 0.81 -3.04
C ALA A 233 -7.17 1.06 -2.12
N LEU A 234 -6.97 2.33 -1.74
CA LEU A 234 -5.93 2.74 -0.81
C LEU A 234 -6.53 3.30 0.46
N TYR A 235 -6.07 2.78 1.59
CA TYR A 235 -6.53 3.14 2.92
C TYR A 235 -5.37 3.58 3.81
N PHE A 236 -5.60 4.62 4.60
CA PHE A 236 -4.69 5.08 5.64
C PHE A 236 -5.37 5.09 7.00
N ARG A 237 -4.59 4.92 8.07
CA ARG A 237 -5.03 5.32 9.40
C ARG A 237 -4.98 6.84 9.56
N ASP A 238 -5.84 7.38 10.42
CA ASP A 238 -5.77 8.76 10.89
C ASP A 238 -5.16 8.77 12.30
N LEU A 239 -3.83 8.94 12.37
CA LEU A 239 -3.09 8.90 13.62
C LEU A 239 -3.07 10.23 14.38
N ILE A 240 -3.51 11.32 13.75
CA ILE A 240 -3.52 12.65 14.36
C ILE A 240 -4.89 13.05 14.88
N ARG A 241 -5.92 12.23 14.61
CA ARG A 241 -7.26 12.35 15.19
C ARG A 241 -7.22 12.61 16.70
N GLU A 242 -7.94 13.64 17.15
CA GLU A 242 -7.88 14.10 18.54
C GLU A 242 -8.33 13.04 19.56
N ASP A 243 -9.36 12.27 19.23
CA ASP A 243 -9.98 11.25 20.08
C ASP A 243 -9.39 9.83 19.89
N LEU A 244 -8.31 9.69 19.11
CA LEU A 244 -7.64 8.40 18.96
C LEU A 244 -6.84 8.05 20.22
N ASP A 245 -7.32 7.05 20.95
CA ASP A 245 -6.59 6.37 22.02
C ASP A 245 -6.04 5.03 21.49
N SER A 246 -4.82 5.07 20.96
CA SER A 246 -4.17 3.90 20.36
C SER A 246 -2.66 3.98 20.53
N PRO A 247 -1.96 2.85 20.82
CA PRO A 247 -0.50 2.82 20.84
C PRO A 247 0.13 3.15 19.48
N LEU A 248 -0.64 3.06 18.39
CA LEU A 248 -0.21 3.47 17.07
C LEU A 248 0.06 4.98 16.97
N LYS A 249 -0.58 5.79 17.84
CA LYS A 249 -0.39 7.25 17.88
C LYS A 249 0.91 7.60 18.60
N ASN A 250 2.01 7.47 17.87
CA ASN A 250 3.35 7.86 18.32
C ASN A 250 4.10 8.55 17.17
N PRO A 251 5.11 9.39 17.46
CA PRO A 251 5.73 10.23 16.44
C PRO A 251 6.47 9.43 15.36
N GLN A 252 6.99 8.24 15.68
CA GLN A 252 7.66 7.37 14.70
C GLN A 252 6.66 6.83 13.67
N ASN A 253 5.50 6.32 14.12
CA ASN A 253 4.45 5.83 13.23
C ASN A 253 3.82 6.94 12.39
N ILE A 254 3.65 8.14 12.95
CA ILE A 254 3.15 9.30 12.18
C ILE A 254 4.16 9.67 11.08
N LEU A 255 5.47 9.60 11.35
CA LEU A 255 6.50 9.84 10.35
C LEU A 255 6.50 8.75 9.26
N LYS A 256 6.41 7.47 9.64
CA LYS A 256 6.27 6.37 8.69
C LYS A 256 5.04 6.58 7.79
N LEU A 257 3.89 6.90 8.39
CA LEU A 257 2.63 7.17 7.67
C LEU A 257 2.77 8.34 6.69
N ALA A 258 3.42 9.45 7.09
CA ALA A 258 3.68 10.58 6.20
C ALA A 258 4.54 10.18 5.00
N ALA A 259 5.55 9.34 5.22
CA ALA A 259 6.42 8.87 4.15
C ALA A 259 5.68 7.90 3.20
N ILE A 260 4.82 7.03 3.71
CA ILE A 260 3.94 6.17 2.90
C ILE A 260 2.97 7.04 2.08
N ALA A 261 2.33 8.04 2.70
CA ALA A 261 1.40 8.94 2.01
C ALA A 261 2.06 9.66 0.83
N ASP A 262 3.30 10.14 0.98
CA ASP A 262 4.05 10.79 -0.10
C ASP A 262 4.39 9.81 -1.24
N LEU A 263 4.84 8.59 -0.92
CA LEU A 263 5.08 7.55 -1.92
C LEU A 263 3.81 7.18 -2.68
N MET A 264 2.65 7.22 -2.02
CA MET A 264 1.35 6.96 -2.62
C MET A 264 0.75 8.20 -3.32
N ASN A 265 1.49 9.31 -3.43
CA ASN A 265 1.09 10.56 -4.07
C ASN A 265 -0.01 11.37 -3.35
N PHE A 266 0.01 11.39 -2.01
CA PHE A 266 -0.83 12.24 -1.15
C PHE A 266 0.01 13.30 -0.41
N PRO A 267 0.65 14.25 -1.12
CA PRO A 267 1.56 15.22 -0.52
C PRO A 267 0.87 16.21 0.42
N ASP A 268 -0.43 16.47 0.23
CA ASP A 268 -1.24 17.28 1.14
C ASP A 268 -1.38 16.63 2.52
N TYR A 269 -1.69 15.33 2.56
CA TYR A 269 -1.74 14.56 3.80
C TYR A 269 -0.35 14.42 4.44
N THR A 270 0.69 14.20 3.63
CA THR A 270 2.08 14.21 4.10
C THR A 270 2.43 15.51 4.82
N VAL A 271 2.09 16.66 4.22
CA VAL A 271 2.35 17.98 4.79
C VAL A 271 1.63 18.16 6.12
N GLU A 272 0.38 17.70 6.22
CA GLU A 272 -0.40 17.75 7.47
C GLU A 272 0.29 16.96 8.59
N LEU A 273 0.70 15.71 8.31
CA LEU A 273 1.36 14.84 9.29
C LEU A 273 2.74 15.39 9.71
N LEU A 274 3.54 15.89 8.78
CA LEU A 274 4.84 16.52 9.08
C LEU A 274 4.68 17.84 9.85
N GLN A 275 3.66 18.64 9.54
CA GLN A 275 3.32 19.83 10.32
C GLN A 275 2.95 19.43 11.75
N TYR A 276 2.08 18.44 11.92
CA TYR A 276 1.67 17.95 13.24
C TYR A 276 2.88 17.51 14.07
N LEU A 277 3.76 16.69 13.50
CA LEU A 277 4.99 16.26 14.17
C LEU A 277 5.87 17.44 14.59
N THR A 278 6.03 18.41 13.69
CA THR A 278 6.85 19.59 13.95
C THR A 278 6.31 20.40 15.12
N LEU A 279 5.00 20.66 15.13
CA LEU A 279 4.37 21.49 16.15
C LEU A 279 4.35 20.79 17.52
N GLU A 280 3.97 19.51 17.56
CA GLU A 280 3.76 18.77 18.80
C GLU A 280 5.08 18.26 19.42
N TYR A 281 6.02 17.80 18.60
CA TYR A 281 7.24 17.14 19.08
C TYR A 281 8.52 17.93 18.77
N GLY A 282 8.54 18.68 17.67
CA GLY A 282 9.76 19.31 17.13
C GLY A 282 10.45 20.32 18.04
N LYS A 283 9.75 20.87 19.06
CA LYS A 283 10.35 21.78 20.05
C LYS A 283 11.22 21.03 21.07
N ASN A 284 10.78 19.85 21.49
CA ASN A 284 11.44 19.05 22.52
C ASN A 284 12.41 18.03 21.91
N ASP A 285 12.10 17.54 20.72
CA ASP A 285 12.95 16.62 19.97
C ASP A 285 13.17 17.14 18.54
N PRO A 286 14.36 17.68 18.25
CA PRO A 286 14.72 18.17 16.93
C PRO A 286 14.57 17.14 15.79
N ASN A 287 14.56 15.84 16.10
CA ASN A 287 14.36 14.79 15.10
C ASN A 287 12.97 14.81 14.46
N TYR A 288 11.99 15.39 15.15
CA TYR A 288 10.62 15.54 14.66
C TYR A 288 10.31 16.98 14.21
N ASN A 289 11.33 17.80 13.94
CA ASN A 289 11.15 19.11 13.34
C ASN A 289 11.39 19.04 11.83
N PHE A 290 10.30 19.10 11.06
CA PHE A 290 10.29 19.00 9.60
C PHE A 290 10.05 20.34 8.91
N ALA A 291 10.15 21.47 9.62
CA ALA A 291 9.86 22.78 9.06
C ALA A 291 10.69 23.07 7.80
N ASN A 292 11.99 22.76 7.84
CA ASN A 292 12.88 22.96 6.70
C ASN A 292 12.54 22.05 5.50
N ASN A 293 12.18 20.78 5.73
CA ASN A 293 11.75 19.87 4.66
C ASN A 293 10.46 20.38 3.99
N ILE A 294 9.50 20.85 4.80
CA ILE A 294 8.25 21.44 4.30
C ILE A 294 8.56 22.66 3.42
N ILE A 295 9.39 23.59 3.88
CA ILE A 295 9.76 24.75 3.07
C ILE A 295 10.54 24.36 1.81
N GLU A 296 11.49 23.43 1.91
CA GLU A 296 12.28 22.95 0.75
C GLU A 296 11.35 22.45 -0.35
N VAL A 297 10.40 21.56 -0.03
CA VAL A 297 9.49 20.99 -1.02
C VAL A 297 8.50 22.03 -1.56
N LEU A 298 7.87 22.83 -0.69
CA LEU A 298 6.94 23.87 -1.14
C LEU A 298 7.61 24.92 -2.04
N SER A 299 8.90 25.21 -1.84
CA SER A 299 9.67 26.16 -2.66
C SER A 299 9.94 25.68 -4.09
N GLN A 300 9.79 24.38 -4.34
CA GLN A 300 9.96 23.77 -5.66
C GLN A 300 8.66 23.83 -6.49
N ILE A 301 7.52 24.17 -5.87
CA ILE A 301 6.23 24.31 -6.54
C ILE A 301 6.12 25.74 -7.11
N PRO A 302 6.13 25.92 -8.45
CA PRO A 302 6.16 27.24 -9.07
C PRO A 302 5.04 28.18 -8.62
N GLU A 303 3.81 27.65 -8.52
CA GLU A 303 2.63 28.42 -8.15
C GLU A 303 2.73 28.97 -6.72
N LEU A 304 3.27 28.20 -5.79
CA LEU A 304 3.47 28.63 -4.39
C LEU A 304 4.61 29.64 -4.26
N LYS A 305 5.64 29.49 -5.10
CA LYS A 305 6.75 30.45 -5.16
C LYS A 305 6.28 31.81 -5.67
N GLU A 306 5.45 31.83 -6.72
CA GLU A 306 4.84 33.07 -7.24
C GLU A 306 3.91 33.75 -6.22
N GLN A 307 3.16 32.95 -5.44
CA GLN A 307 2.33 33.45 -4.34
C GLN A 307 3.16 34.05 -3.19
N GLY A 308 4.42 33.64 -3.05
CA GLY A 308 5.30 34.01 -1.94
C GLY A 308 5.06 33.12 -0.72
N LEU A 309 6.01 32.23 -0.43
CA LEU A 309 5.87 31.19 0.62
C LEU A 309 5.55 31.77 1.99
N ALA A 310 6.09 32.93 2.35
CA ALA A 310 5.85 33.59 3.62
C ALA A 310 4.37 33.97 3.86
N SER A 311 3.56 34.04 2.79
CA SER A 311 2.11 34.29 2.88
C SER A 311 1.29 33.05 3.22
N LEU A 312 1.88 31.85 3.08
CA LEU A 312 1.16 30.59 3.30
C LEU A 312 0.90 30.37 4.80
N PRO A 313 -0.34 30.00 5.20
CA PRO A 313 -0.68 29.78 6.61
C PRO A 313 0.20 28.74 7.31
N ILE A 314 0.61 27.69 6.59
CA ILE A 314 1.52 26.66 7.10
C ILE A 314 2.89 27.25 7.47
N VAL A 315 3.44 28.13 6.64
CA VAL A 315 4.75 28.75 6.88
C VAL A 315 4.70 29.67 8.09
N ALA A 316 3.58 30.38 8.29
CA ALA A 316 3.37 31.19 9.49
C ALA A 316 3.40 30.35 10.78
N LYS A 317 2.79 29.15 10.77
CA LYS A 317 2.80 28.23 11.92
C LYS A 317 4.18 27.65 12.22
N LEU A 318 5.03 27.48 11.19
CA LEU A 318 6.32 26.81 11.31
C LEU A 318 7.50 27.78 11.57
N ARG A 319 7.26 29.09 11.64
CA ARG A 319 8.32 30.12 11.76
C ARG A 319 9.31 29.86 12.88
N ASP A 320 8.82 29.49 14.05
CA ASP A 320 9.65 29.28 15.24
C ASP A 320 10.47 27.98 15.19
N TYR A 321 10.23 27.15 14.17
CA TYR A 321 10.86 25.85 13.98
C TYR A 321 11.90 25.86 12.85
N LEU A 322 11.97 26.91 12.04
CA LEU A 322 12.95 27.01 10.96
C LEU A 322 14.36 27.18 11.50
N LYS A 323 15.28 26.33 11.05
CA LYS A 323 16.72 26.46 11.28
C LYS A 323 17.36 26.88 9.96
N ASP A 324 18.23 27.89 9.97
CA ASP A 324 19.04 28.33 8.82
C ASP A 324 18.35 29.17 7.73
N TYR A 325 17.03 29.33 7.72
CA TYR A 325 16.35 30.27 6.81
C TYR A 325 16.02 31.58 7.51
N LYS A 326 16.51 32.72 7.00
CA LYS A 326 15.99 34.01 7.43
C LYS A 326 14.63 34.20 6.77
N ILE A 327 13.66 34.74 7.51
CA ILE A 327 12.31 35.08 6.98
C ILE A 327 12.40 35.97 5.72
N ASN A 328 13.52 36.69 5.53
CA ASN A 328 13.78 37.54 4.38
C ASN A 328 14.32 36.79 3.14
N ASP A 329 14.57 35.49 3.22
CA ASP A 329 15.03 34.67 2.09
C ASP A 329 13.85 34.16 1.23
N PHE A 330 12.61 34.58 1.55
CA PHE A 330 11.36 34.19 0.87
C PHE A 330 10.43 35.36 0.59
#